data_AF-A0A1R1YNW8-F1
#
_entry.id   AF-A0A1R1YNW8-F1
#
_cell.length_a   1.000
_cell.length_b   1.000
_cell.length_c   1.000
_cell.angle_alpha   90.00
_cell.angle_beta   90.00
_cell.angle_gamma   90.00
#
_symmetry.space_group_name_H-M   'P 1'
#
loop_
_entity.id
_entity.type
_entity.pdbx_description
1 polymer ?
#
loop_
_entity_poly.entity_id
_entity_poly.type
_entity_poly.pdbx_seq_one_letter_code
_entity_poly.pdbx_strand_id
1 'polypeptide(L)'
;MNQELTLAISAVINAALAQQSGASGQTLVLPEYHGLGSSISFKSWYDKCLDLFEAFGIRDKKRRVANLKLQFRSTAETELANYMIKENAVVISTTQILYDNLSSKFIDPSYPQILRRKLQMLKQTGSLADYISAESNLVGDY
;
A
#
# COMPACT_ATOMS: atom_id res chain seq x y z
N MET A 1 -21.08 15.77 9.73
CA MET A 1 -20.39 16.67 8.79
C MET A 1 -19.22 15.97 8.06
N ASN A 2 -19.27 14.65 7.82
CA ASN A 2 -18.12 13.88 7.28
C ASN A 2 -18.42 12.97 6.07
N GLN A 3 -19.66 12.51 5.84
CA GLN A 3 -19.92 11.58 4.73
C GLN A 3 -19.90 12.26 3.36
N GLU A 4 -20.52 13.43 3.23
CA GLU A 4 -20.53 14.21 1.98
C GLU A 4 -19.12 14.61 1.52
N LEU A 5 -18.23 14.97 2.47
CA LEU A 5 -16.85 15.35 2.15
C LEU A 5 -16.04 14.13 1.70
N THR A 6 -16.17 12.99 2.38
CA THR A 6 -15.50 11.73 2.00
C THR A 6 -16.00 11.20 0.65
N LEU A 7 -17.29 11.34 0.37
CA LEU A 7 -17.88 10.98 -0.93
C LEU A 7 -17.40 11.91 -2.04
N ALA A 8 -17.33 13.22 -1.79
CA ALA A 8 -16.81 14.19 -2.74
C ALA A 8 -15.31 13.95 -3.03
N ILE A 9 -14.50 13.69 -2.01
CA ILE A 9 -13.07 13.36 -2.15
C ILE A 9 -12.91 12.05 -2.93
N SER A 10 -13.70 11.02 -2.61
CA SER A 10 -13.67 9.74 -3.35
C SER A 10 -14.11 9.90 -4.80
N ALA A 11 -15.12 10.73 -5.07
CA ALA A 11 -15.59 11.02 -6.43
C ALA A 11 -14.53 11.78 -7.25
N VAL A 12 -13.85 12.75 -6.64
CA VAL A 12 -12.74 13.50 -7.27
C VAL A 12 -11.54 12.59 -7.52
N ILE A 13 -11.20 11.70 -6.57
CA ILE A 13 -10.14 10.69 -6.75
C ILE A 13 -10.51 9.74 -7.90
N ASN A 14 -11.73 9.22 -7.93
CA ASN A 14 -12.20 8.32 -8.99
C ASN A 14 -12.22 9.01 -10.35
N ALA A 15 -12.61 10.28 -10.43
CA ALA A 15 -12.58 11.07 -11.67
C ALA A 15 -11.14 11.33 -12.14
N ALA A 16 -10.23 11.66 -11.22
CA ALA A 16 -8.81 11.85 -11.52
C ALA A 16 -8.13 10.54 -11.95
N LEU A 17 -8.53 9.40 -11.39
CA LEU A 17 -8.08 8.06 -11.79
C LEU A 17 -8.69 7.63 -13.14
N ALA A 18 -9.95 7.98 -13.42
CA ALA A 18 -10.61 7.67 -14.69
C ALA A 18 -9.99 8.40 -15.88
N GLN A 19 -9.58 9.66 -15.70
CA GLN A 19 -8.82 10.41 -16.72
C GLN A 19 -7.40 9.87 -16.96
N GLN A 20 -6.94 8.94 -16.13
CA GLN A 20 -5.63 8.31 -16.25
C GLN A 20 -5.65 6.98 -17.02
N SER A 21 -6.79 6.61 -17.61
CA SER A 21 -6.96 5.40 -18.41
C SER A 21 -5.96 5.38 -19.58
N GLY A 22 -5.12 4.33 -19.60
CA GLY A 22 -4.20 4.08 -20.70
C GLY A 22 -4.95 3.65 -21.97
N ALA A 23 -4.22 3.37 -23.05
CA ALA A 23 -4.75 2.98 -24.35
C ALA A 23 -5.71 1.76 -24.35
N SER A 24 -5.81 1.03 -23.23
CA SER A 24 -6.71 -0.11 -23.01
C SER A 24 -8.13 0.27 -22.55
N GLY A 25 -8.40 1.54 -22.23
CA GLY A 25 -9.69 1.98 -21.69
C GLY A 25 -9.97 1.53 -20.25
N GLN A 26 -9.01 0.88 -19.59
CA GLN A 26 -9.11 0.51 -18.17
C GLN A 26 -8.70 1.68 -17.27
N THR A 27 -9.50 1.93 -16.23
CA THR A 27 -9.17 2.89 -15.16
C THR A 27 -8.12 2.27 -14.25
N LEU A 28 -7.05 3.00 -13.96
CA LEU A 28 -6.08 2.60 -12.95
C LEU A 28 -6.77 2.63 -11.58
N VAL A 29 -6.87 1.48 -10.93
CA VAL A 29 -7.35 1.38 -9.54
C VAL A 29 -6.19 0.83 -8.70
N LEU A 30 -5.65 1.68 -7.83
CA LEU A 30 -4.62 1.26 -6.89
C LEU A 30 -5.27 0.78 -5.59
N PRO A 31 -4.70 -0.23 -4.91
CA PRO A 31 -5.17 -0.65 -3.60
C PRO A 31 -4.91 0.43 -2.55
N GLU A 32 -5.81 0.55 -1.57
CA GLU A 32 -5.64 1.42 -0.41
C GLU A 32 -4.75 0.78 0.67
N TYR A 33 -4.01 1.61 1.40
CA TYR A 33 -3.20 1.18 2.54
C TYR A 33 -3.61 1.87 3.83
N HIS A 34 -3.92 1.07 4.87
CA HIS A 34 -4.55 1.55 6.11
C HIS A 34 -3.57 1.72 7.28
N GLY A 35 -2.30 1.31 7.10
CA GLY A 35 -1.24 1.46 8.09
C GLY A 35 -1.12 0.26 9.01
N LEU A 36 -0.78 0.51 10.28
CA LEU A 36 -0.60 -0.55 11.27
C LEU A 36 -1.91 -1.32 11.48
N GLY A 37 -1.82 -2.65 11.47
CA GLY A 37 -3.00 -3.54 11.54
C GLY A 37 -3.70 -3.77 10.19
N SER A 38 -3.14 -3.29 9.07
CA SER A 38 -3.65 -3.65 7.74
C SER A 38 -3.50 -5.15 7.48
N SER A 39 -4.39 -5.71 6.65
CA SER A 39 -4.39 -7.12 6.28
C SER A 39 -3.24 -7.52 5.36
N ILE A 40 -2.56 -6.53 4.76
CA ILE A 40 -1.40 -6.69 3.89
C ILE A 40 -0.24 -5.84 4.44
N SER A 41 0.99 -6.29 4.24
CA SER A 41 2.15 -5.50 4.64
C SER A 41 2.34 -4.28 3.73
N PHE A 42 3.09 -3.30 4.24
CA PHE A 42 3.45 -2.13 3.45
C PHE A 42 4.25 -2.52 2.19
N LYS A 43 5.12 -3.54 2.31
CA LYS A 43 5.89 -4.06 1.18
C LYS A 43 4.99 -4.68 0.12
N SER A 44 4.09 -5.58 0.51
CA SER A 44 3.18 -6.23 -0.43
C SER A 44 2.25 -5.22 -1.12
N TRP A 45 1.75 -4.23 -0.37
CA TRP A 45 0.98 -3.13 -0.95
C TRP A 45 1.81 -2.32 -1.96
N TYR A 46 3.04 -1.99 -1.60
CA TYR A 46 3.95 -1.21 -2.44
C TYR A 46 4.29 -1.93 -3.74
N ASP A 47 4.70 -3.20 -3.66
CA ASP A 47 5.05 -4.03 -4.82
C ASP A 47 3.85 -4.15 -5.77
N LYS A 48 2.65 -4.40 -5.23
CA LYS A 48 1.41 -4.45 -6.02
C LYS A 48 1.11 -3.14 -6.74
N CYS A 49 1.36 -1.99 -6.11
CA CYS A 49 1.21 -0.70 -6.78
C CYS A 49 2.23 -0.50 -7.90
N LEU A 50 3.47 -0.95 -7.71
CA LEU A 50 4.51 -0.88 -8.75
C LEU A 50 4.15 -1.74 -9.96
N ASP A 51 3.69 -2.97 -9.74
CA ASP A 51 3.23 -3.86 -10.81
C ASP A 51 2.09 -3.23 -11.63
N LEU A 52 1.15 -2.55 -10.95
CA LEU A 52 0.08 -1.81 -11.62
C LEU A 52 0.62 -0.61 -12.41
N PHE A 53 1.60 0.12 -11.90
CA PHE A 53 2.20 1.21 -12.68
C PHE A 53 2.92 0.70 -13.94
N GLU A 54 3.59 -0.45 -13.86
CA GLU A 54 4.22 -1.08 -15.02
C GLU A 54 3.16 -1.57 -16.03
N ALA A 55 2.12 -2.27 -15.56
CA ALA A 55 1.04 -2.78 -16.40
C ALA A 55 0.28 -1.67 -17.15
N PHE A 56 0.09 -0.51 -16.50
CA PHE A 56 -0.57 0.66 -17.09
C PHE A 56 0.39 1.60 -17.82
N GLY A 57 1.69 1.26 -17.91
CA GLY A 57 2.69 2.05 -18.63
C GLY A 57 2.95 3.44 -18.04
N ILE A 58 2.70 3.64 -16.74
CA ILE A 58 2.87 4.93 -16.07
C ILE A 58 4.34 5.13 -15.77
N ARG A 59 5.09 5.83 -16.62
CA ARG A 59 6.55 6.00 -16.45
C ARG A 59 6.98 7.20 -15.60
N ASP A 60 6.10 8.19 -15.46
CA ASP A 60 6.44 9.43 -14.75
C ASP A 60 6.56 9.20 -13.23
N LYS A 61 7.75 9.49 -12.68
CA LYS A 61 8.06 9.23 -11.27
C LYS A 61 7.23 10.08 -10.31
N LYS A 62 6.99 11.35 -10.64
CA LYS A 62 6.21 12.26 -9.80
C LYS A 62 4.75 11.82 -9.74
N ARG A 63 4.19 11.40 -10.87
CA ARG A 63 2.84 10.84 -10.98
C ARG A 63 2.68 9.56 -10.18
N ARG A 64 3.66 8.63 -10.23
CA ARG A 64 3.63 7.41 -9.39
C ARG A 64 3.58 7.77 -7.90
N VAL A 65 4.43 8.69 -7.45
CA VAL A 65 4.45 9.15 -6.05
C VAL A 65 3.12 9.80 -5.65
N ALA A 66 2.57 10.69 -6.49
CA ALA A 66 1.30 11.33 -6.22
C ALA A 66 0.16 10.30 -6.09
N ASN A 67 0.10 9.34 -7.02
CA ASN A 67 -0.88 8.27 -6.99
C ASN A 67 -0.74 7.40 -5.73
N LEU A 68 0.48 7.04 -5.30
CA LEU A 68 0.70 6.32 -4.04
C LEU A 68 0.21 7.11 -2.81
N LYS A 69 0.57 8.40 -2.72
CA LYS A 69 0.16 9.27 -1.60
C LYS A 69 -1.36 9.34 -1.44
N LEU A 70 -2.10 9.32 -2.55
CA LEU A 70 -3.56 9.34 -2.56
C LEU A 70 -4.20 8.04 -2.06
N GLN A 71 -3.46 6.95 -1.89
CA GLN A 71 -3.99 5.66 -1.42
C GLN A 71 -3.75 5.39 0.06
N PHE A 72 -3.10 6.30 0.78
CA PHE A 72 -2.99 6.20 2.23
C PHE A 72 -4.34 6.50 2.88
N ARG A 73 -4.72 5.69 3.86
CA ARG A 73 -5.95 5.81 4.64
C ARG A 73 -5.65 5.66 6.13
N SER A 74 -6.54 6.17 6.98
CA SER A 74 -6.51 5.94 8.43
C SER A 74 -5.15 6.28 9.04
N THR A 75 -4.53 5.34 9.80
CA THR A 75 -3.24 5.59 10.45
C THR A 75 -2.11 5.87 9.47
N ALA A 76 -2.20 5.31 8.25
CA ALA A 76 -1.21 5.53 7.20
C ALA A 76 -1.22 6.97 6.68
N GLU A 77 -2.42 7.54 6.53
CA GLU A 77 -2.60 8.93 6.11
C GLU A 77 -2.01 9.90 7.14
N THR A 78 -2.26 9.63 8.43
CA THR A 78 -1.69 10.40 9.54
C THR A 78 -0.16 10.33 9.57
N GLU A 79 0.42 9.14 9.40
CA GLU A 79 1.89 8.98 9.36
C GLU A 79 2.51 9.71 8.16
N LEU A 80 1.87 9.67 6.99
CA LEU A 80 2.31 10.43 5.83
C LEU A 80 2.25 11.94 6.08
N ALA A 81 1.16 12.44 6.65
CA ALA A 81 1.02 13.86 7.00
C ALA A 81 2.10 14.29 8.01
N ASN A 82 2.31 13.49 9.06
CA ASN A 82 3.35 13.72 10.07
C ASN A 82 4.75 13.73 9.45
N TYR A 83 5.03 12.86 8.49
CA TYR A 83 6.30 12.87 7.78
C TYR A 83 6.51 14.18 7.00
N MET A 84 5.49 14.65 6.29
CA MET A 84 5.58 15.83 5.42
C MET A 84 5.71 17.16 6.18
N ILE A 85 5.29 17.21 7.45
CA ILE A 85 5.38 18.41 8.31
C ILE A 85 6.77 18.54 8.96
N LYS A 86 7.59 17.48 8.99
CA LYS A 86 8.92 17.53 9.59
C LYS A 86 9.82 18.51 8.84
N GLU A 87 10.48 19.39 9.60
CA GLU A 87 11.35 20.46 9.08
C GLU A 87 12.50 19.95 8.19
N ASN A 88 12.94 18.70 8.41
CA ASN A 88 13.98 18.01 7.62
C ASN A 88 13.44 16.82 6.80
N ALA A 89 12.16 16.84 6.41
CA ALA A 89 11.60 15.77 5.59
C ALA A 89 12.30 15.70 4.23
N VAL A 90 12.74 14.49 3.85
CA VAL A 90 13.30 14.27 2.51
C VAL A 90 12.18 14.44 1.49
N VAL A 91 12.45 15.18 0.42
CA VAL A 91 11.49 15.34 -0.67
C VAL A 91 11.26 14.00 -1.34
N ILE A 92 10.05 13.45 -1.16
CA ILE A 92 9.62 12.21 -1.79
C ILE A 92 9.40 12.46 -3.29
N SER A 93 10.46 12.30 -4.07
CA SER A 93 10.48 12.51 -5.53
C SER A 93 10.38 11.22 -6.35
N THR A 94 10.61 10.07 -5.71
CA THR A 94 10.52 8.74 -6.33
C THR A 94 9.78 7.77 -5.41
N THR A 95 9.23 6.70 -5.99
CA THR A 95 8.60 5.62 -5.23
C THR A 95 9.58 4.92 -4.29
N GLN A 96 10.87 4.87 -4.64
CA GLN A 96 11.91 4.28 -3.79
C GLN A 96 12.12 5.13 -2.52
N ILE A 97 12.29 6.45 -2.68
CA ILE A 97 12.43 7.37 -1.54
C ILE A 97 11.20 7.29 -0.63
N LEU A 98 10.00 7.17 -1.20
CA LEU A 98 8.77 6.97 -0.42
C LEU A 98 8.89 5.72 0.45
N TYR A 99 9.29 4.60 -0.15
CA TYR A 99 9.41 3.32 0.54
C TYR A 99 10.47 3.36 1.64
N ASP A 100 11.68 3.83 1.33
CA ASP A 100 12.80 3.86 2.26
C ASP A 100 12.50 4.72 3.50
N ASN A 101 11.72 5.79 3.34
CA ASN A 101 11.42 6.72 4.43
C ASN A 101 10.20 6.30 5.26
N LEU A 102 9.23 5.61 4.67
CA LEU A 102 7.97 5.28 5.33
C LEU A 102 7.86 3.83 5.77
N SER A 103 8.56 2.89 5.13
CA SER A 103 8.46 1.45 5.44
C SER A 103 8.65 1.14 6.93
N SER A 104 9.69 1.70 7.55
CA SER A 104 9.97 1.52 8.98
C SER A 104 8.86 2.02 9.92
N LYS A 105 7.98 2.91 9.46
CA LYS A 105 6.83 3.42 10.23
C LYS A 105 5.65 2.46 10.27
N PHE A 106 5.64 1.50 9.34
CA PHE A 106 4.55 0.56 9.17
C PHE A 106 4.90 -0.88 9.55
N ILE A 107 6.10 -1.09 10.10
CA ILE A 107 6.48 -2.36 10.71
C ILE A 107 5.81 -2.41 12.09
N ASP A 108 4.85 -3.31 12.27
CA ASP A 108 4.24 -3.55 13.57
C ASP A 108 5.30 -4.18 14.51
N PRO A 109 5.64 -3.53 15.64
CA PRO A 109 6.59 -4.10 16.61
C PRO A 109 6.14 -5.45 17.19
N SER A 110 4.83 -5.70 17.15
CA SER A 110 4.18 -6.93 17.60
C SER A 110 4.11 -7.99 16.50
N TYR A 111 4.53 -7.66 15.27
CA TYR A 111 4.45 -8.56 14.13
C TYR A 111 5.15 -9.90 14.36
N PRO A 112 6.34 -9.97 14.99
CA PRO A 112 6.97 -11.27 15.29
C PRO A 112 6.09 -12.18 16.15
N GLN A 113 5.38 -11.61 17.13
CA GLN A 113 4.46 -12.36 17.99
C GLN A 113 3.20 -12.78 17.22
N ILE A 114 2.66 -11.90 16.37
CA ILE A 114 1.51 -12.19 15.50
C ILE A 114 1.86 -13.29 14.50
N LEU A 115 3.01 -13.19 13.83
CA LEU A 115 3.52 -14.17 12.88
C LEU A 115 3.69 -15.54 13.56
N ARG A 116 4.34 -15.58 14.73
CA ARG A 116 4.47 -16.81 15.51
C ARG A 116 3.11 -17.45 15.79
N ARG A 117 2.11 -16.65 16.19
CA ARG A 117 0.75 -17.15 16.44
C ARG A 117 0.10 -17.66 15.15
N LYS A 118 0.20 -16.93 14.03
CA LYS A 118 -0.35 -17.33 12.73
C LYS A 118 0.27 -18.63 12.23
N LEU A 119 1.60 -18.78 12.34
CA LEU A 119 2.31 -20.01 11.99
C LEU A 119 1.90 -21.20 12.87
N GLN A 120 1.72 -21.00 14.18
CA GLN A 120 1.22 -22.06 15.07
C GLN A 120 -0.22 -22.49 14.75
N MET A 121 -1.03 -21.58 14.22
CA MET A 121 -2.40 -21.87 13.81
C MET A 121 -2.50 -22.43 12.39
N LEU A 122 -1.45 -22.28 11.57
CA LEU A 122 -1.40 -22.82 10.21
C LEU A 122 -1.31 -24.35 10.30
N LYS A 123 -2.39 -25.03 9.92
CA LYS A 123 -2.42 -26.49 9.81
C LYS A 123 -2.42 -26.88 8.35
N GLN A 124 -1.73 -27.97 8.02
CA GLN A 124 -1.83 -28.58 6.70
C GLN A 124 -3.23 -29.18 6.53
N THR A 125 -4.09 -28.49 5.78
CA THR A 125 -5.46 -28.92 5.46
C THR A 125 -5.62 -29.37 4.00
N GLY A 126 -4.52 -29.41 3.24
CA GLY A 126 -4.48 -29.76 1.81
C GLY A 126 -3.13 -30.34 1.39
N SER A 127 -2.70 -30.04 0.16
CA SER A 127 -1.41 -30.53 -0.33
C SER A 127 -0.23 -29.86 0.40
N LEU A 128 0.93 -30.53 0.39
CA LEU A 128 2.15 -29.93 0.94
C LEU A 128 2.53 -28.63 0.22
N ALA A 129 2.29 -28.55 -1.09
CA ALA A 129 2.55 -27.35 -1.87
C ALA A 129 1.68 -26.17 -1.42
N ASP A 130 0.40 -26.40 -1.11
CA ASP A 130 -0.50 -25.36 -0.60
C ASP A 130 -0.07 -24.86 0.78
N TYR A 131 0.38 -25.79 1.63
CA TYR A 131 0.92 -25.45 2.96
C TYR A 131 2.19 -24.59 2.85
N ILE A 132 3.16 -25.00 2.02
CA ILE A 132 4.41 -24.24 1.80
C ILE A 132 4.11 -22.86 1.22
N SER A 133 3.15 -22.76 0.30
CA SER A 133 2.73 -21.49 -0.29
C SER A 133 2.09 -20.57 0.75
N ALA A 134 1.21 -21.11 1.60
CA ALA A 134 0.57 -20.35 2.67
C ALA A 134 1.57 -19.89 3.75
N GLU A 135 2.53 -20.74 4.12
CA GLU A 135 3.61 -20.39 5.05
C GLU A 135 4.52 -19.31 4.46
N SER A 136 4.95 -19.46 3.21
CA SER A 136 5.79 -18.49 2.51
C SER A 136 5.10 -17.13 2.40
N ASN A 137 3.79 -17.10 2.14
CA ASN A 137 3.01 -15.86 2.10
C ASN A 137 2.97 -15.17 3.48
N LEU A 138 2.82 -15.93 4.56
CA LEU A 138 2.83 -15.37 5.92
C LEU A 138 4.19 -14.77 6.31
N VAL A 139 5.29 -15.39 5.89
CA VAL A 139 6.65 -14.93 6.21
C VAL A 139 7.08 -13.77 5.29
N GLY A 140 6.64 -13.76 4.04
CA GLY A 140 6.97 -12.74 3.05
C GLY A 140 6.23 -11.41 3.22
N ASP A 141 5.13 -11.39 3.97
CA ASP A 141 4.27 -10.22 4.20
C ASP A 141 4.72 -9.43 5.44
N TYR A 142 6.02 -9.10 5.51
CA TYR A 142 6.64 -8.23 6.53
C TYR A 142 6.63 -6.76 6.11
#